data_AF-A0AAV4A528-F1
#
_entry.id   AF-A0AAV4A528-F1
#
_cell.length_a   1.000
_cell.length_b   1.000
_cell.length_c   1.000
_cell.angle_alpha   90.00
_cell.angle_beta   90.00
_cell.angle_gamma   90.00
#
_symmetry.space_group_name_H-M   'P 1'
#
loop_
_entity.id
_entity.type
_entity.pdbx_description
1 polymer ?
#
loop_
_entity_poly.entity_id
_entity_poly.type
_entity_poly.pdbx_seq_one_letter_code
_entity_poly.pdbx_strand_id
1 'polypeptide(L)'
;MATLIKEWSKLEVRAVVRFLFSKRTKPSEIHKQIAETFGEGAMSRSRVYQWCTWFGEGRTSLGDEPKSGRPKTSTNEENTTRVDELIRCDRRMKIREIPKSTVHEIVHDTLGYWKVDKARLHQSMTWKHPSSPVTKKFKVQRSAAKVMATVFWDAKGVILLDILPQGQCISTARYCSTLDRLKEAIRRKRPGLLRRGVVLQHDNATPHSANLTQQWLQRYGWEILPYLPTVQTWHPLTFICLDP
;
A
#
# COMPACT_ATOMS: atom_id res chain seq x y z
N MET A 1 22.54 13.30 -60.18
CA MET A 1 22.58 11.99 -59.48
C MET A 1 21.66 12.10 -58.28
N ALA A 2 20.49 11.46 -58.29
CA ALA A 2 19.59 11.48 -57.14
C ALA A 2 20.27 10.74 -55.98
N THR A 3 20.54 11.44 -54.89
CA THR A 3 21.11 10.86 -53.67
C THR A 3 20.04 10.04 -52.97
N LEU A 4 20.26 8.73 -52.86
CA LEU A 4 19.41 7.80 -52.14
C LEU A 4 19.31 8.20 -50.66
N ILE A 5 18.10 8.45 -50.17
CA ILE A 5 17.84 8.72 -48.76
C ILE A 5 17.91 7.39 -48.01
N LYS A 6 19.00 7.18 -47.25
CA LYS A 6 19.28 5.91 -46.56
C LYS A 6 18.52 5.72 -45.24
N GLU A 7 18.06 6.81 -44.63
CA GLU A 7 17.27 6.79 -43.39
C GLU A 7 15.94 7.48 -43.64
N TRP A 8 14.84 6.76 -43.44
CA TRP A 8 13.48 7.27 -43.61
C TRP A 8 12.52 6.59 -42.63
N SER A 9 11.49 7.33 -42.24
CA SER A 9 10.39 6.83 -41.44
C SER A 9 9.18 6.48 -42.31
N LYS A 10 8.33 5.57 -41.82
CA LYS A 10 7.09 5.20 -42.52
C LYS A 10 6.17 6.39 -42.75
N LEU A 11 6.20 7.40 -41.88
CA LEU A 11 5.37 8.59 -41.98
C LEU A 11 5.87 9.52 -43.10
N GLU A 12 7.19 9.69 -43.24
CA GLU A 12 7.78 10.50 -44.31
C GLU A 12 7.45 9.93 -45.69
N VAL A 13 7.63 8.62 -45.88
CA VAL A 13 7.28 7.98 -47.17
C VAL A 13 5.79 8.15 -47.48
N ARG A 14 4.90 8.02 -46.49
CA ARG A 14 3.44 8.25 -46.67
C ARG A 14 3.11 9.71 -46.96
N ALA A 15 3.82 10.66 -46.36
CA ALA A 15 3.68 12.08 -46.65
C ALA A 15 4.04 12.38 -48.13
N VAL A 16 5.11 11.76 -48.63
CA VAL A 16 5.52 11.87 -50.04
C VAL A 16 4.47 11.23 -50.96
N VAL A 17 3.92 10.06 -50.61
CA VAL A 17 2.81 9.46 -51.37
C VAL A 17 1.62 10.43 -51.45
N ARG A 18 1.22 11.04 -50.33
CA ARG A 18 0.12 12.01 -50.29
C ARG A 18 0.40 13.22 -51.17
N PHE A 19 1.62 13.75 -51.11
CA PHE A 19 2.04 14.89 -51.91
C PHE A 19 2.00 14.56 -53.41
N LEU A 20 2.57 13.44 -53.84
CA LEU A 20 2.58 13.03 -55.25
C LEU A 20 1.18 12.67 -55.77
N PHE A 21 0.33 12.09 -54.91
CA PHE A 21 -1.08 11.85 -55.21
C PHE A 21 -1.84 13.17 -55.42
N SER A 22 -1.60 14.19 -54.58
CA SER A 22 -2.20 15.52 -54.76
C SER A 22 -1.77 16.22 -56.06
N LYS A 23 -0.57 15.91 -56.55
CA LYS A 23 -0.07 16.33 -57.88
C LYS A 23 -0.67 15.51 -59.04
N ARG A 24 -1.64 14.63 -58.79
CA ARG A 24 -2.28 13.74 -59.77
C ARG A 24 -1.31 12.79 -60.47
N THR A 25 -0.24 12.40 -59.78
CA THR A 25 0.70 11.40 -60.29
C THR A 25 0.06 10.01 -60.21
N LYS A 26 0.22 9.17 -61.24
CA LYS A 26 -0.34 7.81 -61.25
C LYS A 26 0.35 6.95 -60.17
N PRO A 27 -0.35 6.07 -59.44
CA PRO A 27 0.23 5.26 -58.36
C PRO A 27 1.46 4.42 -58.77
N SER A 28 1.53 3.98 -60.03
CA SER A 28 2.68 3.28 -60.59
C SER A 28 3.94 4.15 -60.64
N GLU A 29 3.78 5.43 -60.98
CA GLU A 29 4.86 6.41 -61.07
C GLU A 29 5.27 6.90 -59.67
N ILE A 30 4.31 7.00 -58.75
CA ILE A 30 4.58 7.25 -57.32
C ILE A 30 5.49 6.15 -56.75
N HIS A 31 5.20 4.88 -57.02
CA HIS A 31 6.03 3.78 -56.56
C HIS A 31 7.45 3.84 -57.13
N LYS A 32 7.58 4.18 -58.43
CA LYS A 32 8.89 4.34 -59.08
C LYS A 32 9.72 5.44 -58.42
N GLN A 33 9.14 6.61 -58.20
CA GLN A 33 9.82 7.74 -57.55
C GLN A 33 10.21 7.42 -56.10
N ILE A 34 9.37 6.68 -55.37
CA ILE A 34 9.69 6.24 -54.01
C ILE A 34 10.86 5.24 -54.02
N ALA A 35 10.87 4.29 -54.95
CA ALA A 35 11.95 3.32 -55.08
C ALA A 35 13.29 3.99 -55.47
N GLU A 36 13.25 4.99 -56.35
CA GLU A 36 14.43 5.77 -56.74
C GLU A 36 14.96 6.67 -55.61
N THR A 37 14.07 7.23 -54.78
CA THR A 37 14.44 8.21 -53.74
C THR A 37 14.80 7.56 -52.40
N PHE A 38 14.04 6.54 -51.98
CA PHE A 38 14.13 5.90 -50.66
C PHE A 38 14.58 4.42 -50.72
N GLY A 39 14.71 3.86 -51.92
CA GLY A 39 15.10 2.46 -52.16
C GLY A 39 13.91 1.53 -52.39
N GLU A 40 14.14 0.40 -53.07
CA GLU A 40 13.09 -0.58 -53.43
C GLU A 40 12.30 -1.13 -52.23
N GLY A 41 12.92 -1.14 -51.04
CA GLY A 41 12.30 -1.61 -49.80
C GLY A 41 11.43 -0.59 -49.06
N ALA A 42 11.33 0.66 -49.54
CA ALA A 42 10.69 1.74 -48.80
C ALA A 42 9.17 1.59 -48.62
N MET A 43 8.47 1.21 -49.69
CA MET A 43 7.06 0.90 -49.65
C MET A 43 6.68 0.00 -50.83
N SER A 44 6.01 -1.12 -50.56
CA SER A 44 5.58 -2.03 -51.63
C SER A 44 4.53 -1.38 -52.53
N ARG A 45 4.53 -1.79 -53.81
CA ARG A 45 3.55 -1.35 -54.81
C ARG A 45 2.11 -1.43 -54.31
N SER A 46 1.69 -2.57 -53.73
CA SER A 46 0.33 -2.73 -53.20
C SER A 46 0.00 -1.72 -52.10
N ARG A 47 0.97 -1.36 -51.26
CA ARG A 47 0.78 -0.39 -50.18
C ARG A 47 0.67 1.04 -50.72
N VAL A 48 1.42 1.39 -51.77
CA VAL A 48 1.28 2.69 -52.46
C VAL A 48 -0.13 2.83 -53.05
N TYR A 49 -0.63 1.79 -53.72
CA TYR A 49 -1.98 1.79 -54.29
C TYR A 49 -3.04 1.95 -53.19
N GLN A 50 -2.92 1.19 -52.09
CA GLN A 50 -3.83 1.29 -50.95
C GLN A 50 -3.84 2.70 -50.32
N TRP A 51 -2.68 3.35 -50.17
CA TRP A 51 -2.61 4.73 -49.69
C TRP A 51 -3.26 5.72 -50.65
N CYS A 52 -3.08 5.55 -51.96
CA CYS A 52 -3.76 6.39 -52.96
C CYS A 52 -5.29 6.22 -52.90
N THR A 53 -5.79 5.00 -52.71
CA THR A 53 -7.22 4.73 -52.49
C THR A 53 -7.72 5.47 -51.25
N TRP A 54 -7.05 5.30 -50.10
CA TRP A 54 -7.43 5.97 -48.86
C TRP A 54 -7.40 7.50 -48.97
N PHE A 55 -6.41 8.08 -49.67
CA PHE A 55 -6.38 9.53 -49.91
C PHE A 55 -7.49 9.98 -50.85
N GLY A 56 -7.89 9.17 -51.83
CA GLY A 56 -9.06 9.41 -52.67
C GLY A 56 -10.38 9.36 -51.90
N GLU A 57 -10.46 8.50 -50.88
CA GLU A 57 -11.59 8.41 -49.94
C GLU A 57 -11.61 9.52 -48.87
N GLY A 58 -10.66 10.47 -48.92
CA GLY A 58 -10.62 11.64 -48.03
C GLY A 58 -9.86 11.44 -46.72
N ARG A 59 -9.12 10.33 -46.54
CA ARG A 59 -8.29 10.11 -45.35
C ARG A 59 -7.21 11.19 -45.23
N THR A 60 -7.11 11.83 -44.06
CA THR A 60 -6.07 12.84 -43.78
C THR A 60 -4.96 12.35 -42.85
N SER A 61 -5.13 11.20 -42.19
CA SER A 61 -4.13 10.64 -41.28
C SER A 61 -3.05 9.82 -42.02
N LEU A 62 -1.78 10.10 -41.72
CA LEU A 62 -0.61 9.35 -42.19
C LEU A 62 -0.26 8.16 -41.29
N GLY A 63 -0.81 8.10 -40.08
CA GLY A 63 -0.58 7.04 -39.11
C GLY A 63 -1.27 5.74 -39.48
N ASP A 64 -0.82 4.63 -38.89
CA ASP A 64 -1.63 3.41 -38.86
C ASP A 64 -2.86 3.66 -37.98
N GLU A 65 -4.03 3.21 -38.42
CA GLU A 65 -5.21 3.20 -37.54
C GLU A 65 -5.01 2.17 -36.43
N PRO A 66 -5.65 2.38 -35.26
CA PRO A 66 -5.68 1.37 -34.21
C PRO A 66 -6.15 0.06 -34.80
N LYS A 67 -5.30 -0.96 -34.81
CA LYS A 67 -5.69 -2.28 -35.27
C LYS A 67 -6.81 -2.77 -34.36
N SER A 68 -7.94 -3.18 -34.92
CA SER A 68 -8.88 -4.05 -34.20
C SER A 68 -8.14 -5.36 -33.92
N GLY A 69 -7.57 -5.48 -32.73
CA GLY A 69 -6.92 -6.71 -32.28
C GLY A 69 -7.94 -7.82 -32.08
N ARG A 70 -7.46 -9.05 -31.90
CA ARG A 70 -8.30 -10.13 -31.37
C ARG A 70 -8.96 -9.63 -30.08
N PRO A 71 -10.29 -9.74 -29.91
CA PRO A 71 -10.91 -9.43 -28.63
C PRO A 71 -10.19 -10.22 -27.55
N LYS A 72 -9.59 -9.54 -26.56
CA LYS A 72 -9.04 -10.22 -25.39
C LYS A 72 -10.23 -10.81 -24.65
N THR A 73 -10.55 -12.07 -24.91
CA THR A 73 -11.63 -12.81 -24.25
C THR A 73 -11.49 -12.87 -22.73
N SER A 74 -10.31 -12.54 -22.18
CA SER A 74 -10.05 -12.43 -20.75
C SER A 74 -10.66 -11.19 -20.10
N THR A 75 -10.77 -10.07 -20.81
CA THR A 75 -11.04 -8.73 -20.24
C THR A 75 -12.44 -8.22 -20.63
N ASN A 76 -13.44 -9.09 -20.58
CA ASN A 76 -14.83 -8.69 -20.79
C ASN A 76 -15.41 -8.04 -19.51
N GLU A 77 -16.40 -7.16 -19.67
CA GLU A 77 -17.07 -6.46 -18.56
C GLU A 77 -17.67 -7.42 -17.52
N GLU A 78 -18.14 -8.58 -17.98
CA GLU A 78 -18.64 -9.65 -17.12
C GLU A 78 -17.53 -10.25 -16.22
N ASN A 79 -16.34 -10.46 -16.78
CA ASN A 79 -15.21 -11.00 -16.03
C ASN A 79 -14.65 -9.97 -15.05
N THR A 80 -14.59 -8.69 -15.44
CA THR A 80 -14.15 -7.61 -14.54
C THR A 80 -15.10 -7.49 -13.36
N THR A 81 -16.42 -7.54 -13.61
CA THR A 81 -17.44 -7.48 -12.57
C THR A 81 -17.35 -8.68 -11.64
N ARG A 82 -17.24 -9.90 -12.18
CA ARG A 82 -17.09 -11.12 -11.37
C ARG A 82 -15.84 -11.08 -10.50
N VAL A 83 -14.72 -10.57 -11.01
CA VAL A 83 -13.49 -10.43 -10.24
C VAL A 83 -13.63 -9.37 -9.14
N ASP A 84 -14.26 -8.22 -9.43
CA ASP A 84 -14.52 -7.17 -8.43
C ASP A 84 -15.40 -7.70 -7.29
N GLU A 85 -16.50 -8.39 -7.62
CA GLU A 85 -17.39 -9.01 -6.65
C GLU A 85 -16.66 -10.04 -5.77
N LEU A 86 -15.87 -10.93 -6.37
CA LEU A 86 -15.09 -11.93 -5.63
C LEU A 86 -14.11 -11.27 -4.64
N ILE A 87 -13.43 -10.20 -5.04
CA ILE A 87 -12.49 -9.47 -4.17
C ILE A 87 -13.23 -8.72 -3.05
N ARG A 88 -14.42 -8.17 -3.33
CA ARG A 88 -15.26 -7.52 -2.32
C ARG A 88 -15.82 -8.51 -1.30
N CYS A 89 -16.20 -9.72 -1.74
CA CYS A 89 -16.68 -10.79 -0.86
C CYS A 89 -15.58 -11.32 0.07
N ASP A 90 -14.36 -11.55 -0.44
CA ASP A 90 -13.21 -11.92 0.38
C ASP A 90 -11.92 -11.21 -0.05
N ARG A 91 -11.60 -10.11 0.66
CA ARG A 91 -10.39 -9.32 0.43
C ARG A 91 -9.09 -10.08 0.77
N ARG A 92 -9.16 -11.27 1.38
CA ARG A 92 -8.02 -12.13 1.74
C ARG A 92 -7.86 -13.34 0.83
N MET A 93 -8.70 -13.48 -0.20
CA MET A 93 -8.64 -14.56 -1.18
C MET A 93 -7.24 -14.63 -1.82
N LYS A 94 -6.76 -15.84 -2.08
CA LYS A 94 -5.42 -16.04 -2.65
C LYS A 94 -5.47 -15.99 -4.18
N ILE A 95 -4.41 -15.47 -4.80
CA ILE A 95 -4.29 -15.34 -6.27
C ILE A 95 -4.59 -16.66 -7.02
N ARG A 96 -4.28 -17.82 -6.44
CA ARG A 96 -4.55 -19.15 -7.02
C ARG A 96 -6.04 -19.52 -7.10
N GLU A 97 -6.88 -18.90 -6.28
CA GLU A 97 -8.33 -19.08 -6.26
C GLU A 97 -9.00 -18.19 -7.33
N ILE A 98 -8.25 -17.28 -7.94
CA ILE A 98 -8.67 -16.46 -9.08
C ILE A 98 -8.20 -17.14 -10.38
N PRO A 99 -9.04 -17.23 -11.42
CA PRO A 99 -8.65 -17.80 -12.72
C PRO A 99 -7.36 -17.16 -13.27
N LYS A 100 -6.31 -17.99 -13.45
CA LYS A 100 -4.94 -17.56 -13.81
C LYS A 100 -4.84 -16.62 -15.03
N SER A 101 -5.73 -16.76 -15.99
CA SER A 101 -5.75 -15.97 -17.24
C SER A 101 -6.09 -14.48 -17.04
N THR A 102 -6.56 -14.11 -15.84
CA THR A 102 -7.36 -12.90 -15.64
C THR A 102 -6.77 -12.00 -14.53
N VAL A 103 -5.83 -12.52 -13.74
CA VAL A 103 -5.52 -11.93 -12.42
C VAL A 103 -4.62 -10.70 -12.49
N HIS A 104 -3.65 -10.63 -13.41
CA HIS A 104 -2.68 -9.52 -13.36
C HIS A 104 -3.27 -8.21 -13.93
N GLU A 105 -3.75 -8.25 -15.18
CA GLU A 105 -4.24 -7.05 -15.90
C GLU A 105 -5.56 -6.51 -15.29
N ILE A 106 -6.51 -7.37 -14.93
CA ILE A 106 -7.80 -6.89 -14.36
C ILE A 106 -7.62 -6.36 -12.95
N VAL A 107 -6.91 -7.07 -12.07
CA VAL A 107 -6.79 -6.68 -10.67
C VAL A 107 -5.94 -5.43 -10.52
N HIS A 108 -4.80 -5.34 -11.24
CA HIS A 108 -3.91 -4.19 -11.13
C HIS A 108 -4.28 -3.04 -12.07
N ASP A 109 -4.42 -3.29 -13.37
CA ASP A 109 -4.53 -2.22 -14.36
C ASP A 109 -5.96 -1.70 -14.51
N THR A 110 -6.97 -2.58 -14.37
CA THR A 110 -8.39 -2.19 -14.53
C THR A 110 -9.04 -1.78 -13.20
N LEU A 111 -8.95 -2.61 -12.16
CA LEU A 111 -9.60 -2.38 -10.86
C LEU A 111 -8.71 -1.60 -9.88
N GLY A 112 -7.42 -1.46 -10.16
CA GLY A 112 -6.51 -0.69 -9.30
C GLY A 112 -6.25 -1.32 -7.93
N TYR A 113 -6.50 -2.62 -7.75
CA TYR A 113 -6.23 -3.31 -6.50
C TYR A 113 -4.74 -3.63 -6.36
N TRP A 114 -4.17 -3.32 -5.20
CA TRP A 114 -2.83 -3.71 -4.82
C TRP A 114 -2.84 -4.57 -3.57
N LYS A 115 -1.89 -5.50 -3.50
CA LYS A 115 -1.66 -6.29 -2.30
C LYS A 115 -1.05 -5.39 -1.23
N VAL A 116 -1.78 -5.21 -0.12
CA VAL A 116 -1.23 -4.59 1.08
C VAL A 116 -0.68 -5.70 1.96
N ASP A 117 0.64 -5.82 2.01
CA ASP A 117 1.27 -6.69 3.00
C ASP A 117 1.14 -6.04 4.37
N LYS A 118 0.51 -6.75 5.32
CA LYS A 118 0.53 -6.34 6.73
C LYS A 118 2.00 -6.28 7.14
N ALA A 119 2.48 -5.05 7.31
CA ALA A 119 3.82 -4.75 7.73
C ALA A 119 4.20 -5.64 8.92
N ARG A 120 5.14 -6.55 8.68
CA ARG A 120 6.14 -6.87 9.70
C ARG A 120 6.82 -5.54 10.01
N LEU A 121 6.36 -4.89 11.07
CA LEU A 121 6.99 -3.81 11.82
C LEU A 121 8.35 -3.40 11.21
N HIS A 122 8.37 -2.32 10.42
CA HIS A 122 9.55 -1.67 9.82
C HIS A 122 10.82 -2.53 9.82
N GLN A 123 10.84 -3.58 9.01
CA GLN A 123 12.03 -4.39 8.84
C GLN A 123 12.93 -3.71 7.81
N SER A 124 13.97 -3.00 8.29
CA SER A 124 15.12 -2.43 7.54
C SER A 124 14.93 -2.44 6.00
N MET A 125 14.38 -1.35 5.46
CA MET A 125 14.21 -1.15 4.02
C MET A 125 15.59 -0.98 3.37
N THR A 126 16.30 -2.08 3.16
CA THR A 126 17.55 -2.09 2.40
C THR A 126 17.25 -2.68 1.04
N TRP A 127 17.40 -1.88 -0.01
CA TRP A 127 17.33 -2.34 -1.38
C TRP A 127 18.41 -3.40 -1.63
N LYS A 128 18.03 -4.54 -2.19
CA LYS A 128 18.93 -5.66 -2.49
C LYS A 128 18.65 -6.22 -3.86
N HIS A 129 19.68 -6.79 -4.48
CA HIS A 129 19.53 -7.52 -5.72
C HIS A 129 18.85 -8.88 -5.49
N PRO A 130 18.13 -9.45 -6.49
CA PRO A 130 17.47 -10.75 -6.35
C PRO A 130 18.42 -11.91 -6.01
N SER A 131 19.69 -11.80 -6.40
CA SER A 131 20.75 -12.78 -6.12
C SER A 131 21.42 -12.59 -4.76
N SER A 132 21.07 -11.55 -4.00
CA SER A 132 21.68 -11.30 -2.71
C SER A 132 21.26 -12.36 -1.69
N PRO A 133 22.19 -12.85 -0.85
CA PRO A 133 21.87 -13.80 0.20
C PRO A 133 20.84 -13.20 1.17
N VAL A 134 19.86 -14.03 1.56
CA VAL A 134 18.85 -13.64 2.54
C VAL A 134 19.55 -13.35 3.86
N THR A 135 19.46 -12.10 4.34
CA THR A 135 19.94 -11.75 5.67
C THR A 135 19.15 -12.50 6.71
N LYS A 136 19.75 -13.52 7.32
CA LYS A 136 19.22 -14.17 8.52
C LYS A 136 19.33 -13.16 9.65
N LYS A 137 18.21 -12.61 10.08
CA LYS A 137 18.17 -11.82 11.31
C LYS A 137 18.54 -12.71 12.47
N PHE A 138 19.39 -12.20 13.35
CA PHE A 138 19.57 -12.80 14.67
C PHE A 138 18.19 -12.93 15.31
N LYS A 139 17.78 -14.16 15.64
CA LYS A 139 16.51 -14.37 16.34
C LYS A 139 16.63 -13.67 17.69
N VAL A 140 15.72 -12.76 18.00
CA VAL A 140 15.64 -12.16 19.33
C VAL A 140 15.46 -13.28 20.34
N GLN A 141 16.55 -13.64 21.04
CA GLN A 141 16.50 -14.56 22.16
C GLN A 141 15.79 -13.88 23.34
N ARG A 142 14.97 -14.62 24.09
CA ARG A 142 14.09 -14.06 25.13
C ARG A 142 14.82 -13.56 26.40
N SER A 143 16.13 -13.76 26.52
CA SER A 143 16.92 -13.57 27.73
C SER A 143 18.19 -12.76 27.39
N ALA A 144 18.66 -11.74 28.11
CA ALA A 144 18.61 -11.51 29.55
C ALA A 144 18.86 -10.02 29.91
N ALA A 145 18.07 -9.09 29.37
CA ALA A 145 18.19 -7.65 29.73
C ALA A 145 16.86 -6.89 29.60
N LYS A 146 15.71 -7.60 29.65
CA LYS A 146 14.42 -6.93 29.60
C LYS A 146 14.07 -6.39 30.98
N VAL A 147 13.91 -5.09 31.05
CA VAL A 147 13.43 -4.35 32.22
C VAL A 147 11.98 -3.98 31.97
N MET A 148 11.12 -4.19 32.96
CA MET A 148 9.72 -3.77 32.89
C MET A 148 9.60 -2.39 33.51
N ALA A 149 8.92 -1.46 32.83
CA ALA A 149 8.63 -0.14 33.36
C ALA A 149 7.11 0.07 33.39
N THR A 150 6.60 0.54 34.53
CA THR A 150 5.21 0.96 34.70
C THR A 150 5.15 2.48 34.63
N VAL A 151 4.37 3.02 33.70
CA VAL A 151 4.25 4.46 33.48
C VAL A 151 2.81 4.89 33.68
N PHE A 152 2.59 5.87 34.54
CA PHE A 152 1.31 6.55 34.75
C PHE A 152 1.42 7.99 34.26
N TRP A 153 0.44 8.43 33.47
CA TRP A 153 0.41 9.77 32.89
C TRP A 153 -1.03 10.27 32.75
N ASP A 154 -1.17 11.59 32.62
CA ASP A 154 -2.42 12.32 32.34
C ASP A 154 -2.23 13.21 31.10
N ALA A 155 -3.27 13.95 30.71
CA ALA A 155 -3.19 14.92 29.60
C ALA A 155 -2.12 16.02 29.78
N LYS A 156 -1.58 16.20 31.00
CA LYS A 156 -0.52 17.15 31.33
C LYS A 156 0.87 16.49 31.40
N GLY A 157 0.97 15.18 31.12
CA GLY A 157 2.22 14.43 31.03
C GLY A 157 2.41 13.36 32.10
N VAL A 158 3.66 12.94 32.29
CA VAL A 158 4.01 11.76 33.11
C VAL A 158 3.96 12.06 34.61
N ILE A 159 3.17 11.27 35.34
CA ILE A 159 3.00 11.34 36.79
C ILE A 159 4.04 10.46 37.49
N LEU A 160 4.15 9.18 37.11
CA LEU A 160 5.08 8.21 37.72
C LEU A 160 5.68 7.29 36.66
N LEU A 161 6.99 7.05 36.76
CA LEU A 161 7.72 6.01 36.06
C LEU A 161 8.34 5.10 37.14
N ASP A 162 7.86 3.87 37.25
CA ASP A 162 8.37 2.86 38.19
C ASP A 162 9.04 1.74 37.40
N ILE A 163 10.37 1.67 37.48
CA ILE A 163 11.18 0.68 36.77
C ILE A 163 11.33 -0.53 37.69
N LEU A 164 10.85 -1.69 37.25
CA LEU A 164 11.03 -2.95 37.97
C LEU A 164 12.45 -3.48 37.74
N PRO A 165 13.14 -3.92 38.79
CA PRO A 165 14.41 -4.63 38.65
C PRO A 165 14.30 -5.82 37.69
N GLN A 166 15.40 -6.11 37.00
CA GLN A 166 15.46 -7.18 36.03
C GLN A 166 15.05 -8.53 36.62
N GLY A 167 14.22 -9.27 35.89
CA GLY A 167 13.78 -10.62 36.30
C GLY A 167 12.60 -10.66 37.27
N GLN A 168 12.10 -9.50 37.71
CA GLN A 168 10.87 -9.43 38.52
C GLN A 168 9.63 -9.22 37.65
N CYS A 169 8.52 -9.80 38.08
CA CYS A 169 7.19 -9.58 37.52
C CYS A 169 6.38 -8.65 38.45
N ILE A 170 5.42 -7.91 37.90
CA ILE A 170 4.42 -7.21 38.70
C ILE A 170 3.57 -8.26 39.41
N SER A 171 3.78 -8.43 40.72
CA SER A 171 2.86 -9.15 41.59
C SER A 171 1.77 -8.20 42.09
N THR A 172 0.68 -8.74 42.63
CA THR A 172 -0.40 -7.92 43.22
C THR A 172 0.12 -7.01 44.34
N ALA A 173 0.94 -7.54 45.25
CA ALA A 173 1.52 -6.75 46.34
C ALA A 173 2.41 -5.62 45.80
N ARG A 174 3.22 -5.91 44.79
CA ARG A 174 4.08 -4.92 44.15
C ARG A 174 3.26 -3.82 43.50
N TYR A 175 2.17 -4.19 42.81
CA TYR A 175 1.28 -3.23 42.17
C TYR A 175 0.62 -2.29 43.20
N CYS A 176 0.14 -2.82 44.32
CA CYS A 176 -0.41 -1.98 45.40
C CYS A 176 0.64 -0.97 45.92
N SER A 177 1.89 -1.40 46.14
CA SER A 177 2.97 -0.48 46.52
C SER A 177 3.28 0.57 45.43
N THR A 178 3.14 0.22 44.15
CA THR A 178 3.27 1.18 43.05
C THR A 178 2.10 2.19 43.06
N LEU A 179 0.89 1.77 43.41
CA LEU A 179 -0.26 2.66 43.57
C LEU A 179 -0.10 3.61 44.76
N ASP A 180 0.50 3.17 45.87
CA ASP A 180 0.87 4.06 46.99
C ASP A 180 1.83 5.16 46.53
N ARG A 181 2.88 4.79 45.79
CA ARG A 181 3.83 5.74 45.19
C ARG A 181 3.15 6.67 44.18
N LEU A 182 2.21 6.16 43.40
CA LEU A 182 1.44 6.95 42.45
C LEU A 182 0.59 7.98 43.18
N LYS A 183 -0.11 7.60 44.24
CA LYS A 183 -0.91 8.51 45.05
C LYS A 183 -0.05 9.64 45.63
N GLU A 184 1.15 9.35 46.12
CA GLU A 184 2.10 10.36 46.56
C GLU A 184 2.59 11.26 45.42
N ALA A 185 2.85 10.68 44.24
CA ALA A 185 3.23 11.43 43.06
C ALA A 185 2.12 12.37 42.59
N ILE A 186 0.85 11.93 42.61
CA ILE A 186 -0.32 12.76 42.33
C ILE A 186 -0.43 13.88 43.37
N ARG A 187 -0.28 13.56 44.66
CA ARG A 187 -0.32 14.59 45.73
C ARG A 187 0.69 15.71 45.49
N ARG A 188 1.89 15.39 44.98
CA ARG A 188 2.93 16.38 44.67
C ARG A 188 2.72 17.09 43.34
N LYS A 189 2.44 16.36 42.26
CA LYS A 189 2.41 16.87 40.88
C LYS A 189 1.05 17.42 40.46
N ARG A 190 -0.04 16.93 41.05
CA ARG A 190 -1.45 17.17 40.69
C ARG A 190 -2.34 17.21 41.95
N PRO A 191 -2.12 18.13 42.90
CA PRO A 191 -2.84 18.14 44.18
C PRO A 191 -4.37 18.27 44.04
N GLY A 192 -4.85 18.94 42.99
CA GLY A 192 -6.28 19.06 42.70
C GLY A 192 -6.96 17.76 42.27
N LEU A 193 -6.20 16.81 41.72
CA LEU A 193 -6.75 15.55 41.20
C LEU A 193 -7.29 14.66 42.32
N LEU A 194 -6.58 14.58 43.46
CA LEU A 194 -7.07 13.82 44.61
C LEU A 194 -8.34 14.40 45.24
N ARG A 195 -8.63 15.69 45.04
CA ARG A 195 -9.86 16.33 45.55
C ARG A 195 -11.06 16.07 44.65
N ARG A 196 -10.84 15.98 43.33
CA ARG A 196 -11.89 15.74 42.34
C ARG A 196 -12.29 14.27 42.23
N GLY A 197 -11.42 13.37 42.66
CA GLY A 197 -11.53 11.94 42.41
C GLY A 197 -10.56 11.51 41.32
N VAL A 198 -10.09 10.27 41.37
CA VAL A 198 -9.14 9.72 40.39
C VAL A 198 -9.85 8.62 39.61
N VAL A 199 -9.85 8.74 38.29
CA VAL A 199 -10.30 7.66 37.40
C VAL A 199 -9.06 6.99 36.81
N LEU A 200 -8.87 5.71 37.11
CA LEU A 200 -7.73 4.92 36.66
C LEU A 200 -8.14 4.03 35.47
N GLN A 201 -7.40 4.13 34.38
CA GLN A 201 -7.51 3.24 33.25
C GLN A 201 -6.28 2.31 33.20
N HIS A 202 -6.53 1.01 33.33
CA HIS A 202 -5.52 -0.03 33.26
C HIS A 202 -6.08 -1.29 32.59
N ASP A 203 -5.22 -2.22 32.18
CA ASP A 203 -5.65 -3.49 31.61
C ASP A 203 -6.09 -4.50 32.69
N ASN A 204 -6.78 -5.56 32.25
CA ASN A 204 -7.32 -6.62 33.11
C ASN A 204 -6.25 -7.68 33.50
N ALA A 205 -4.97 -7.27 33.61
CA ALA A 205 -3.92 -8.20 34.02
C ALA A 205 -4.18 -8.72 35.44
N THR A 206 -3.80 -9.97 35.71
CA THR A 206 -4.07 -10.66 36.98
C THR A 206 -3.71 -9.85 38.24
N PRO A 207 -2.57 -9.14 38.31
CA PRO A 207 -2.26 -8.30 39.46
C PRO A 207 -3.25 -7.14 39.67
N HIS A 208 -3.83 -6.58 38.61
CA HIS A 208 -4.69 -5.40 38.69
C HIS A 208 -6.13 -5.76 39.07
N SER A 209 -6.58 -6.95 38.68
CA SER A 209 -7.93 -7.46 38.96
C SER A 209 -8.01 -8.27 40.25
N ALA A 210 -6.88 -8.47 40.93
CA ALA A 210 -6.82 -9.19 42.19
C ALA A 210 -7.53 -8.42 43.32
N ASN A 211 -8.14 -9.17 44.24
CA ASN A 211 -8.93 -8.62 45.36
C ASN A 211 -8.18 -7.56 46.18
N LEU A 212 -6.88 -7.76 46.44
CA LEU A 212 -6.08 -6.82 47.21
C LEU A 212 -5.99 -5.45 46.51
N THR A 213 -5.88 -5.42 45.19
CA THR A 213 -5.86 -4.19 44.40
C THR A 213 -7.23 -3.53 44.35
N GLN A 214 -8.29 -4.32 44.18
CA GLN A 214 -9.66 -3.80 44.20
C GLN A 214 -10.01 -3.18 45.56
N GLN A 215 -9.62 -3.82 46.66
CA GLN A 215 -9.77 -3.28 48.02
C GLN A 215 -8.96 -1.99 48.21
N TRP A 216 -7.74 -1.92 47.67
CA TRP A 216 -6.92 -0.70 47.71
C TRP A 216 -7.61 0.46 46.99
N LEU A 217 -8.14 0.22 45.78
CA LEU A 217 -8.82 1.24 44.98
C LEU A 217 -10.11 1.72 45.67
N GLN A 218 -10.90 0.80 46.21
CA GLN A 218 -12.10 1.11 46.97
C GLN A 218 -11.77 1.94 48.23
N ARG A 219 -10.73 1.56 48.99
CA ARG A 219 -10.30 2.27 50.20
C ARG A 219 -9.93 3.73 49.94
N TYR A 220 -9.38 4.03 48.77
CA TYR A 220 -8.96 5.38 48.40
C TYR A 220 -9.92 6.11 47.46
N GLY A 221 -11.06 5.50 47.13
CA GLY A 221 -12.10 6.10 46.30
C GLY A 221 -11.68 6.35 44.86
N TRP A 222 -10.86 5.45 44.29
CA TRP A 222 -10.43 5.54 42.90
C TRP A 222 -11.34 4.69 42.01
N GLU A 223 -11.89 5.29 40.98
CA GLU A 223 -12.80 4.63 40.04
C GLU A 223 -12.00 3.99 38.91
N ILE A 224 -12.42 2.81 38.45
CA ILE A 224 -11.82 2.12 37.30
C ILE A 224 -12.68 2.40 36.08
N LEU A 225 -12.07 2.89 35.00
CA LEU A 225 -12.77 3.06 33.74
C LEU A 225 -13.14 1.68 33.15
N PRO A 226 -14.43 1.39 32.87
CA PRO A 226 -14.83 0.10 32.35
C PRO A 226 -14.21 -0.16 30.96
N TYR A 227 -13.73 -1.38 30.75
CA TYR A 227 -13.16 -1.79 29.47
C TYR A 227 -14.29 -1.96 28.44
N LEU A 228 -14.34 -1.09 27.43
CA LEU A 228 -15.28 -1.21 26.32
C LEU A 228 -14.72 -2.19 25.26
N PRO A 229 -15.43 -3.29 24.93
CA PRO A 229 -14.95 -4.33 24.01
C PRO A 229 -14.58 -3.84 22.60
N THR A 230 -15.15 -2.71 22.17
CA THR A 230 -15.00 -2.15 20.82
C THR A 230 -13.74 -1.30 20.62
N VAL A 231 -13.00 -0.98 21.70
CA VAL A 231 -11.90 0.01 21.68
C VAL A 231 -10.51 -0.63 21.79
N GLN A 232 -10.44 -1.93 21.52
CA GLN A 232 -9.26 -2.79 21.65
C GLN A 232 -8.09 -2.41 20.70
N THR A 233 -8.31 -1.45 19.79
CA THR A 233 -7.30 -0.95 18.85
C THR A 233 -6.50 0.25 19.35
N TRP A 234 -6.88 0.89 20.47
CA TRP A 234 -6.24 2.13 20.91
C TRP A 234 -5.25 1.99 22.07
N HIS A 235 -5.28 0.89 22.84
CA HIS A 235 -4.53 0.83 24.10
C HIS A 235 -3.71 -0.45 24.27
N PRO A 236 -2.49 -0.47 23.70
CA PRO A 236 -1.47 -1.40 24.10
C PRO A 236 -0.65 -0.79 25.25
N LEU A 237 -0.70 -1.39 26.45
CA LEU A 237 0.32 -1.25 27.50
C LEU A 237 0.40 0.08 28.28
N THR A 238 -0.58 0.97 28.20
CA THR A 238 -0.53 2.30 28.87
C THR A 238 -1.50 2.40 30.04
N PHE A 239 -1.00 2.78 31.22
CA PHE A 239 -1.82 3.18 32.36
C PHE A 239 -2.09 4.69 32.29
N ILE A 240 -3.36 5.09 32.32
CA ILE A 240 -3.77 6.49 32.21
C ILE A 240 -4.54 6.88 33.46
N CYS A 241 -4.15 7.99 34.08
CA CYS A 241 -4.96 8.64 35.12
C CYS A 241 -5.76 9.75 34.45
N LEU A 242 -7.08 9.67 34.54
CA LEU A 242 -8.00 10.65 34.02
C LEU A 242 -8.56 11.50 35.17
N ASP A 243 -8.78 12.78 34.87
CA ASP A 243 -9.60 13.66 35.69
C ASP A 243 -11.08 13.26 35.46
N PRO A 244 -11.90 13.10 36.51
CA PRO A 244 -13.35 12.96 36.37
C PRO A 244 -14.01 14.24 35.86
#